data_AF-A0A511ABS1-F1
#
_entry.id   AF-A0A511ABS1-F1
#
_cell.length_a   1.000
_cell.length_b   1.000
_cell.length_c   1.000
_cell.angle_alpha   90.00
_cell.angle_beta   90.00
_cell.angle_gamma   90.00
#
_symmetry.space_group_name_H-M   'P 1'
#
loop_
_entity.id
_entity.type
_entity.pdbx_description
1 polymer ?
#
loop_
_entity_poly.entity_id
_entity_poly.type
_entity_poly.pdbx_seq_one_letter_code
_entity_poly.pdbx_strand_id
1 'polypeptide(L)'
;MLNIIAADGWSSDALWSWYCARRALGEALSALEDAGAALLPLVDASEWHAKGVMALHELIVEARARTASEVGELNSRLWEIDALAAS
;
A
#
# COMPACT_ATOMS: atom_id res chain seq x y z
N MET A 1 -11.70 11.69 -7.11
CA MET A 1 -12.03 12.13 -8.49
C MET A 1 -11.55 13.57 -8.58
N LEU A 2 -10.72 13.92 -9.56
CA LEU A 2 -10.12 15.27 -9.66
C LEU A 2 -11.21 16.33 -9.77
N ASN A 3 -11.19 17.34 -8.90
CA ASN A 3 -12.08 18.49 -9.01
C ASN A 3 -11.60 19.40 -10.15
N ILE A 4 -12.39 19.51 -11.21
CA ILE A 4 -12.02 20.26 -12.43
C ILE A 4 -11.83 21.76 -12.14
N ILE A 5 -12.54 22.31 -11.14
CA ILE A 5 -12.42 23.73 -10.76
C ILE A 5 -11.10 23.97 -10.02
N ALA A 6 -10.67 23.03 -9.17
CA ALA A 6 -9.36 23.07 -8.51
C ALA A 6 -8.20 22.90 -9.51
N ALA A 7 -8.39 22.00 -10.49
CA ALA A 7 -7.42 21.70 -11.53
C ALA A 7 -7.11 22.89 -12.46
N ASP A 8 -8.04 23.84 -12.61
CA ASP A 8 -7.87 25.04 -13.46
C ASP A 8 -6.76 25.97 -12.95
N GLY A 9 -6.44 25.89 -11.64
CA GLY A 9 -5.34 26.63 -11.03
C GLY A 9 -3.97 25.95 -11.14
N TRP A 10 -3.90 24.74 -11.70
CA TRP A 10 -2.68 23.94 -11.73
C TRP A 10 -2.00 24.02 -13.10
N SER A 11 -0.66 24.01 -13.10
CA SER A 11 0.07 23.82 -14.36
C SER A 11 -0.14 22.40 -14.88
N SER A 12 -0.03 22.21 -16.19
CA SER A 12 -0.09 20.88 -16.82
C SER A 12 0.92 19.91 -16.20
N ASP A 13 2.12 20.39 -15.85
CA ASP A 13 3.15 19.57 -15.21
C ASP A 13 2.77 19.16 -13.79
N ALA A 14 2.11 20.05 -13.02
CA ALA A 14 1.64 19.74 -11.68
C ALA A 14 0.52 18.69 -11.70
N LEU A 15 -0.42 18.81 -12.64
CA LEU A 15 -1.48 17.81 -12.86
C LEU A 15 -0.91 16.45 -13.26
N TRP A 16 0.07 16.44 -14.16
CA TRP A 16 0.73 15.21 -14.59
C TRP A 16 1.50 14.55 -13.44
N SER A 17 2.27 15.33 -12.67
CA SER A 17 3.00 14.86 -11.49
C SER A 17 2.06 14.26 -10.44
N TRP A 18 0.94 14.93 -10.14
CA TRP A 18 -0.08 14.42 -9.23
C TRP A 18 -0.67 13.09 -9.71
N TYR A 19 -1.02 12.98 -11.00
CA TYR A 19 -1.58 11.76 -11.56
C TYR A 19 -0.58 10.59 -11.48
N CYS A 20 0.68 10.83 -11.83
CA CYS A 20 1.74 9.83 -11.71
C CYS A 20 1.94 9.37 -10.26
N ALA A 21 1.98 10.30 -9.30
CA ALA A 21 2.14 9.99 -7.89
C ALA A 21 0.96 9.15 -7.36
N ARG A 22 -0.28 9.56 -7.66
CA ARG A 22 -1.49 8.81 -7.30
C ARG A 22 -1.48 7.39 -7.87
N ARG A 23 -1.10 7.24 -9.14
CA ARG A 23 -1.02 5.92 -9.79
C ARG A 23 0.04 5.04 -9.13
N ALA A 24 1.23 5.58 -8.87
CA ALA A 24 2.31 4.85 -8.23
C ALA A 24 1.93 4.36 -6.82
N LEU A 25 1.22 5.19 -6.04
CA LEU A 25 0.68 4.77 -4.74
C LEU A 25 -0.34 3.64 -4.87
N GLY A 26 -1.22 3.70 -5.86
CA GLY A 26 -2.18 2.63 -6.14
C GLY A 26 -1.51 1.31 -6.52
N GLU A 27 -0.49 1.36 -7.38
CA GLU A 27 0.29 0.18 -7.77
C GLU A 27 1.03 -0.44 -6.56
N ALA A 28 1.61 0.41 -5.71
CA ALA A 28 2.29 -0.04 -4.49
C ALA A 28 1.32 -0.68 -3.48
N LEU A 29 0.12 -0.11 -3.31
CA LEU A 29 -0.93 -0.69 -2.46
C LEU A 29 -1.35 -2.07 -2.96
N SER A 30 -1.65 -2.21 -4.26
CA SER A 30 -2.03 -3.52 -4.82
C SER A 30 -0.92 -4.55 -4.65
N ALA A 31 0.35 -4.18 -4.84
CA ALA A 31 1.46 -5.10 -4.62
C ALA A 31 1.59 -5.57 -3.16
N LEU A 32 1.34 -4.68 -2.19
CA LEU A 32 1.34 -5.05 -0.77
C LEU A 32 0.13 -5.90 -0.38
N GLU A 33 -1.05 -5.62 -0.95
CA GLU A 33 -2.25 -6.45 -0.76
C GLU A 33 -2.02 -7.87 -1.28
N ASP A 34 -1.45 -8.01 -2.48
CA ASP A 34 -1.09 -9.30 -3.08
C ASP A 34 -0.05 -10.05 -2.23
N ALA A 35 1.00 -9.35 -1.75
CA ALA A 35 1.99 -9.93 -0.85
C ALA A 35 1.37 -10.39 0.47
N GLY A 36 0.49 -9.57 1.07
CA GLY A 36 -0.25 -9.92 2.28
C GLY A 36 -1.14 -11.15 2.09
N ALA A 37 -1.84 -11.23 0.95
CA ALA A 37 -2.67 -12.37 0.59
C ALA A 37 -1.84 -13.65 0.40
N ALA A 38 -0.65 -13.54 -0.19
CA ALA A 38 0.27 -14.68 -0.35
C ALA A 38 0.87 -15.16 0.98
N LEU A 39 1.07 -14.26 1.95
CA LEU A 39 1.59 -14.61 3.28
C LEU A 39 0.55 -15.34 4.16
N LEU A 40 -0.74 -15.07 3.99
CA LEU A 40 -1.82 -15.65 4.80
C LEU A 40 -1.80 -17.20 4.84
N PRO A 41 -1.81 -17.92 3.70
CA PRO A 41 -1.77 -19.39 3.72
C PRO A 41 -0.44 -19.95 4.24
N LEU A 42 0.66 -19.17 4.18
CA LEU A 42 1.95 -19.58 4.71
C LEU A 42 1.99 -19.51 6.24
N VAL A 43 1.28 -18.57 6.86
CA VAL A 43 1.08 -18.52 8.32
C VAL A 43 0.37 -19.79 8.78
N ASP A 44 -0.75 -20.14 8.16
CA ASP A 44 -1.55 -21.31 8.51
C ASP A 44 -0.77 -22.62 8.31
N ALA A 45 0.00 -22.73 7.21
CA ALA A 45 0.82 -23.89 6.94
C ALA A 45 2.03 -24.03 7.89
N SER A 46 2.51 -22.91 8.44
CA SER A 46 3.67 -22.86 9.35
C SER A 46 3.31 -22.97 10.84
N GLU A 47 2.01 -23.01 11.18
CA GLU A 47 1.52 -23.22 12.55
C GLU A 47 1.89 -24.60 13.12
N TRP A 48 2.25 -25.57 12.27
CA TRP A 48 2.67 -26.89 12.72
C TRP A 48 4.03 -26.83 13.44
N HIS A 49 4.04 -27.20 14.73
CA HIS A 49 5.08 -26.97 15.75
C HIS A 49 6.43 -27.71 15.56
N ALA A 50 6.86 -27.99 14.33
CA ALA A 50 8.23 -28.42 14.10
C ALA A 50 9.17 -27.23 14.43
N LYS A 51 10.12 -27.40 15.36
CA LYS A 51 11.06 -26.34 15.79
C LYS A 51 11.77 -25.61 14.64
N GLY A 52 11.95 -26.24 13.47
CA GLY A 52 12.54 -25.62 12.28
C GLY A 52 11.62 -24.65 11.54
N VAL A 53 10.30 -24.76 11.72
CA VAL A 53 9.28 -23.94 11.04
C VAL A 53 8.90 -22.71 11.87
N MET A 54 9.19 -22.70 13.18
CA MET A 54 8.93 -21.55 14.05
C MET A 54 9.67 -20.28 13.62
N ALA A 55 10.95 -20.37 13.26
CA ALA A 55 11.70 -19.21 12.78
C ALA A 55 11.13 -18.66 11.45
N LEU A 56 10.64 -19.55 10.58
CA LEU A 56 9.95 -19.16 9.35
C LEU A 56 8.59 -18.51 9.66
N HIS A 57 7.84 -19.07 10.61
CA HIS A 57 6.57 -18.52 11.08
C HIS A 57 6.74 -17.10 11.64
N GLU A 58 7.74 -16.89 12.51
CA GLU A 58 8.07 -15.57 13.06
C GLU A 58 8.40 -14.55 11.95
N LEU A 59 9.21 -14.95 10.95
CA LEU A 59 9.53 -14.09 9.80
C LEU A 59 8.31 -13.75 8.95
N ILE A 60 7.40 -14.70 8.73
CA ILE A 60 6.15 -14.48 7.99
C ILE A 60 5.23 -13.52 8.75
N VAL A 61 5.10 -13.70 10.07
CA VAL A 61 4.32 -12.81 10.94
C VAL A 61 4.88 -11.39 10.93
N GLU A 62 6.21 -11.24 11.02
CA GLU A 62 6.87 -9.94 10.93
C GLU A 62 6.70 -9.30 9.55
N ALA A 63 6.85 -10.07 8.47
CA ALA A 63 6.62 -9.59 7.10
C ALA A 63 5.17 -9.11 6.91
N ARG A 64 4.19 -9.83 7.47
CA ARG A 64 2.78 -9.43 7.44
C ARG A 64 2.55 -8.14 8.23
N ALA A 65 3.11 -8.02 9.44
CA ALA A 65 2.98 -6.82 10.26
C ALA A 65 3.56 -5.58 9.56
N ARG A 66 4.75 -5.72 8.94
CA ARG A 66 5.34 -4.65 8.14
C ARG A 66 4.48 -4.29 6.94
N THR A 67 4.01 -5.28 6.17
CA THR A 67 3.12 -5.06 5.02
C THR A 67 1.87 -4.27 5.43
N ALA A 68 1.24 -4.60 6.56
CA ALA A 68 0.09 -3.87 7.07
C ALA A 68 0.42 -2.41 7.46
N SER A 69 1.59 -2.18 8.05
CA SER A 69 2.07 -0.82 8.36
C SER A 69 2.28 0.01 7.10
N GLU A 70 2.96 -0.55 6.09
CA GLU A 70 3.21 0.11 4.81
C GLU A 70 1.89 0.43 4.07
N VAL A 71 0.92 -0.49 4.10
CA VAL A 71 -0.43 -0.23 3.56
C VAL A 71 -1.10 0.94 4.26
N GLY A 72 -0.99 1.05 5.59
CA GLY A 72 -1.52 2.18 6.35
C GLY A 72 -0.87 3.51 5.98
N GLU A 73 0.45 3.52 5.82
CA GLU A 73 1.19 4.71 5.40
C GLU A 73 0.79 5.14 3.97
N LEU A 74 0.79 4.22 3.02
CA LEU A 74 0.43 4.52 1.63
C LEU A 74 -1.04 4.98 1.49
N ASN A 75 -1.97 4.43 2.27
CA ASN A 75 -3.34 4.93 2.32
C ASN A 75 -3.42 6.37 2.85
N SER A 76 -2.61 6.70 3.86
CA SER A 76 -2.52 8.07 4.39
C SER A 76 -1.98 9.04 3.33
N ARG A 77 -0.93 8.64 2.60
CA ARG A 77 -0.38 9.41 1.47
C ARG A 77 -1.37 9.56 0.32
N LEU A 78 -2.13 8.52 0.02
CA LEU A 78 -3.16 8.56 -1.02
C LEU A 78 -4.27 9.54 -0.64
N TRP A 79 -4.65 9.57 0.64
CA TRP A 79 -5.63 10.52 1.17
C TRP A 79 -5.13 11.97 1.10
N GLU A 80 -3.87 12.23 1.45
CA GLU A 80 -3.24 13.56 1.31
C GLU A 80 -3.28 14.04 -0.15
N ILE A 81 -2.92 13.16 -1.09
CA ILE A 81 -2.92 13.46 -2.53
C ILE A 81 -4.35 13.68 -3.06
N ASP A 82 -5.33 12.93 -2.58
CA ASP A 82 -6.73 13.13 -2.93
C ASP A 82 -7.29 14.43 -2.37
N ALA A 83 -6.89 14.83 -1.16
CA ALA A 83 -7.31 16.08 -0.55
C ALA A 83 -6.81 17.28 -1.36
N LEU A 84 -5.57 17.24 -1.85
CA LEU A 84 -5.01 18.26 -2.74
C LEU A 84 -5.81 18.40 -4.04
N ALA A 85 -6.30 17.29 -4.60
CA ALA A 85 -7.11 17.30 -5.82
C ALA A 85 -8.57 17.72 -5.62
N ALA A 86 -9.02 17.82 -4.36
CA ALA A 86 -10.38 18.23 -4.01
C ALA A 86 -10.49 19.72 -3.63
N SER A 87 -9.38 20.32 -3.15
CA SER A 87 -9.25 21.72 -2.75
C SER A 87 -9.05 22.65 -3.95
#